data_AF-A0A9X1QXM1-F1
#
_entry.id   AF-A0A9X1QXM1-F1
#
_cell.length_a   1.000
_cell.length_b   1.000
_cell.length_c   1.000
_cell.angle_alpha   90.00
_cell.angle_beta   90.00
_cell.angle_gamma   90.00
#
_symmetry.space_group_name_H-M   'P 1'
#
loop_
_entity.id
_entity.type
_entity.pdbx_description
1 polymer ?
#
loop_
_entity_poly.entity_id
_entity_poly.type
_entity_poly.pdbx_seq_one_letter_code
_entity_poly.pdbx_strand_id
1 'polypeptide(L)'
;NVTGHRNMDAGNNPINPQTIFTGITNTETGCYIGGVQSFELIVQPGAIAVAPAEPFVICDNLMPSDGFAEFNLEDMSDQQVVDLRAGILAGQDPADFSITFHETQEGAETGTGIITFPYVN
;
A
#
# COMPACT_ATOMS: atom_id res chain seq x y z
N ASN A 1 8.76 2.03 25.67
CA ASN A 1 9.44 0.75 25.96
C ASN A 1 8.89 -0.27 24.97
N VAL A 2 9.47 -0.34 23.77
CA VAL A 2 9.04 -1.26 22.72
C VAL A 2 10.16 -2.27 22.59
N THR A 3 9.92 -3.51 22.99
CA THR A 3 10.79 -4.63 22.62
C THR A 3 10.68 -4.75 21.10
N GLY A 4 11.60 -4.09 20.39
CA GLY A 4 11.67 -4.08 18.94
C GLY A 4 12.09 -5.44 18.45
N HIS A 5 11.15 -6.38 18.38
CA HIS A 5 11.33 -7.62 17.65
C HIS A 5 11.49 -7.23 16.17
N ARG A 6 12.70 -7.39 15.65
CA ARG A 6 13.02 -7.13 14.24
C ARG A 6 13.02 -8.45 13.49
N ASN A 7 12.47 -8.44 12.28
CA ASN A 7 12.45 -9.60 11.38
C ASN A 7 13.86 -9.80 10.79
N MET A 8 14.74 -10.46 11.55
CA MET A 8 16.17 -10.55 11.26
C MET A 8 16.68 -11.98 11.43
N ASP A 9 17.61 -12.39 10.56
CA ASP A 9 18.32 -13.66 10.69
C ASP A 9 19.26 -13.68 11.93
N ALA A 10 19.91 -14.82 12.17
CA ALA A 10 20.87 -14.96 13.28
C ALA A 10 22.11 -14.05 13.15
N GLY A 11 22.39 -13.53 11.94
CA GLY A 11 23.44 -12.56 11.65
C GLY A 11 22.98 -11.10 11.70
N ASN A 12 21.75 -10.83 12.14
CA ASN A 12 21.13 -9.50 12.20
C ASN A 12 20.94 -8.85 10.81
N ASN A 13 20.80 -9.65 9.75
CA ASN A 13 20.37 -9.21 8.43
C ASN A 13 18.83 -9.27 8.33
N PRO A 14 18.17 -8.28 7.70
CA PRO A 14 16.73 -8.35 7.47
C PRO A 14 16.41 -9.55 6.57
N ILE A 15 15.40 -10.33 6.97
CA ILE A 15 14.88 -11.47 6.21
C ILE A 15 13.36 -11.41 6.23
N ASN A 16 12.72 -11.63 5.08
CA ASN A 16 11.27 -11.61 4.94
C ASN A 16 10.88 -12.47 3.72
N PRO A 17 10.09 -13.54 3.90
CA PRO A 17 9.53 -14.06 5.16
C PRO A 17 10.60 -14.67 6.09
N GLN A 18 10.33 -14.70 7.39
CA GLN A 18 11.14 -15.40 8.39
C GLN A 18 10.39 -16.59 9.00
N THR A 19 10.99 -17.77 8.97
CA THR A 19 10.46 -18.92 9.71
C THR A 19 10.88 -18.84 11.18
N ILE A 20 9.91 -18.78 12.08
CA ILE A 20 10.12 -18.80 13.53
C ILE A 20 9.79 -20.19 14.07
N PHE A 21 10.75 -20.79 14.78
CA PHE A 21 10.57 -22.07 15.46
C PHE A 21 10.20 -21.86 16.93
N THR A 22 9.30 -22.70 17.44
CA THR A 22 8.87 -22.67 18.84
C THR A 22 9.46 -23.83 19.63
N GLY A 23 9.65 -23.63 20.93
CA GLY A 23 10.16 -24.64 21.85
C GLY A 23 9.84 -24.31 23.30
N ILE A 24 9.85 -25.35 24.14
CA ILE A 24 9.55 -25.28 25.57
C ILE A 24 10.73 -25.89 26.32
N THR A 25 11.25 -25.16 27.30
CA THR A 25 12.30 -25.62 28.21
C THR A 25 11.74 -25.75 29.62
N ASN A 26 11.94 -26.90 30.25
CA ASN A 26 11.74 -27.06 31.69
C ASN A 26 12.95 -26.45 32.43
N THR A 27 12.72 -25.44 33.26
CA THR A 27 13.79 -24.70 33.95
C THR A 27 14.40 -25.43 35.15
N GLU A 28 13.74 -26.45 35.69
CA GLU A 28 14.25 -27.27 36.79
C GLU A 28 15.11 -28.43 36.29
N THR A 29 14.72 -29.07 35.19
CA THR A 29 15.39 -30.26 34.65
C THR A 29 16.30 -29.98 33.46
N GLY A 30 16.17 -28.80 32.83
CA GLY A 30 16.87 -28.46 31.60
C GLY A 30 16.36 -29.19 30.35
N CYS A 31 15.29 -30.00 30.46
CA CYS A 31 14.70 -30.69 29.32
C CYS A 31 14.10 -29.69 28.34
N TYR A 32 14.45 -29.81 27.06
CA TYR A 32 13.97 -28.96 25.99
C TYR A 32 13.23 -29.79 24.94
N ILE A 33 12.06 -29.32 24.53
CA ILE A 33 11.30 -29.85 23.39
C ILE A 33 10.96 -28.67 22.48
N GLY A 34 11.52 -28.63 21.27
CA GLY A 34 11.26 -27.56 20.30
C GLY A 34 11.88 -27.80 18.94
N GLY A 35 11.68 -26.86 18.01
CA GLY A 35 12.18 -26.95 16.64
C GLY A 35 11.31 -27.75 15.67
N VAL A 36 10.19 -28.33 16.14
CA VAL A 36 9.25 -29.09 15.31
C VAL A 36 8.09 -28.22 14.82
N GLN A 37 7.61 -27.31 15.65
CA GLN A 37 6.53 -26.38 15.30
C GLN A 37 7.13 -25.03 14.86
N SER A 38 6.63 -24.50 13.75
CA SER A 38 7.04 -23.22 13.20
C SER A 38 5.88 -22.43 12.61
N PHE A 39 6.10 -21.14 12.39
CA PHE A 39 5.24 -20.26 11.61
C PHE A 39 6.09 -19.28 10.81
N GLU A 40 5.50 -18.66 9.79
CA GLU A 40 6.14 -17.58 9.04
C GLU A 40 5.75 -16.22 9.61
N LEU A 41 6.75 -15.40 9.91
CA LEU A 41 6.60 -13.98 10.13
C LEU A 41 6.83 -13.26 8.80
N ILE A 42 5.74 -12.74 8.24
CA ILE A 42 5.75 -11.95 7.02
C ILE A 42 5.53 -10.49 7.41
N VAL A 43 6.48 -9.63 7.06
CA VAL A 43 6.35 -8.18 7.22
C VAL A 43 5.98 -7.59 5.85
N GLN A 44 4.76 -7.10 5.72
CA GLN A 44 4.34 -6.39 4.52
C GLN A 44 4.59 -4.89 4.68
N PRO A 45 5.10 -4.19 3.66
CA PRO A 45 5.21 -2.74 3.69
C PRO A 45 3.81 -2.11 3.77
N GLY A 46 3.70 -0.99 4.49
CA GLY A 46 2.47 -0.20 4.51
C GLY A 46 2.28 0.55 3.19
N ALA A 47 1.02 0.83 2.84
CA ALA A 47 0.70 1.65 1.69
C ALA A 47 1.18 3.09 1.90
N ILE A 48 1.83 3.67 0.89
CA ILE A 48 2.20 5.08 0.86
C ILE A 48 1.55 5.72 -0.37
N ALA A 49 0.95 6.89 -0.22
CA ALA A 49 0.47 7.68 -1.36
C ALA A 49 1.37 8.91 -1.51
N VAL A 50 2.05 9.04 -2.65
CA VAL A 50 2.89 10.20 -2.94
C VAL A 50 2.09 11.22 -3.75
N ALA A 51 2.17 12.49 -3.35
CA ALA A 51 1.56 13.56 -4.10
C ALA A 51 2.20 13.65 -5.51
N PRO A 52 1.41 13.72 -6.59
CA PRO A 52 1.92 13.91 -7.94
C PRO A 52 2.80 15.16 -8.04
N ALA A 53 3.84 15.10 -8.88
CA ALA A 53 4.74 16.24 -9.09
C ALA A 53 4.02 17.43 -9.75
N GLU A 54 3.10 17.15 -10.66
CA GLU A 54 2.27 18.12 -11.35
C GLU A 54 0.80 17.70 -11.27
N PRO A 55 -0.16 18.65 -11.27
CA PRO A 55 -1.58 18.33 -11.28
C PRO A 55 -1.96 17.60 -12.57
N PHE A 56 -2.89 16.65 -12.46
CA PHE A 56 -3.55 16.08 -13.63
C PHE A 56 -4.56 17.10 -14.18
N VAL A 57 -4.39 17.52 -15.42
CA VAL A 57 -5.19 18.57 -16.04
C VAL A 57 -5.77 18.07 -17.36
N ILE A 58 -7.07 18.22 -17.50
CA ILE A 58 -7.77 18.08 -18.78
C ILE A 58 -8.51 19.38 -19.07
N CYS A 59 -8.63 19.72 -20.35
CA CYS A 59 -9.55 20.77 -20.77
C CYS A 59 -10.99 20.24 -20.67
N ASP A 60 -11.93 21.18 -20.53
CA ASP A 60 -13.37 20.94 -20.72
C ASP A 60 -13.60 20.14 -22.02
N ASN A 61 -13.87 18.84 -21.82
CA ASN A 61 -13.98 17.82 -22.86
C ASN A 61 -15.44 17.48 -23.19
N LEU A 62 -16.38 18.20 -22.58
CA LEU A 62 -17.81 18.02 -22.78
C LEU A 62 -18.41 19.23 -23.50
N MET A 63 -19.64 19.05 -23.97
CA MET A 63 -20.46 20.14 -24.50
C MET A 63 -21.71 20.26 -23.63
N PRO A 64 -22.13 21.47 -23.22
CA PRO A 64 -21.55 22.77 -23.55
C PRO A 64 -20.20 23.00 -22.85
N SER A 65 -19.38 23.91 -23.37
CA SER A 65 -18.18 24.32 -22.65
C SER A 65 -18.57 25.24 -21.49
N ASP A 66 -18.82 24.63 -20.34
CA ASP A 66 -19.30 25.25 -19.11
C ASP A 66 -18.22 25.34 -18.02
N GLY A 67 -17.00 24.88 -18.34
CA GLY A 67 -15.85 24.92 -17.44
C GLY A 67 -15.71 23.68 -16.55
N PHE A 68 -16.56 22.67 -16.74
CA PHE A 68 -16.43 21.36 -16.11
C PHE A 68 -15.84 20.35 -17.09
N ALA A 69 -15.20 19.31 -16.56
CA ALA A 69 -14.59 18.27 -17.37
C ALA A 69 -14.88 16.88 -16.78
N GLU A 70 -14.99 15.89 -17.66
CA GLU A 70 -15.10 14.49 -17.29
C GLU A 70 -13.72 13.86 -17.14
N PHE A 71 -13.41 13.42 -15.93
CA PHE A 71 -12.21 12.71 -15.56
C PHE A 71 -12.49 11.21 -15.52
N ASN A 72 -11.53 10.41 -16.00
CA ASN A 72 -11.48 8.98 -15.75
C ASN A 72 -10.06 8.59 -15.31
N LEU A 73 -9.79 8.63 -14.00
CA LEU A 73 -8.46 8.32 -13.44
C LEU A 73 -8.21 6.80 -13.28
N GLU A 74 -9.10 5.97 -13.84
CA GLU A 74 -8.95 4.52 -13.97
C GLU A 74 -8.71 4.07 -15.42
N ASP A 75 -8.71 5.00 -16.38
CA ASP A 75 -8.43 4.68 -17.78
C ASP A 75 -6.95 4.39 -18.01
N MET A 76 -6.57 3.13 -17.89
CA MET A 76 -5.21 2.66 -18.14
C MET A 76 -4.79 2.71 -19.62
N SER A 77 -5.68 3.13 -20.53
CA SER A 77 -5.32 3.42 -21.92
C SER A 77 -4.78 4.84 -22.11
N ASP A 78 -5.04 5.76 -21.17
CA ASP A 78 -4.45 7.10 -21.17
C ASP A 78 -3.08 7.09 -20.48
N GLN A 79 -2.03 7.42 -21.24
CA GLN A 79 -0.66 7.47 -20.72
C GLN A 79 -0.50 8.45 -19.55
N GLN A 80 -1.25 9.56 -19.53
CA GLN A 80 -1.20 10.51 -18.42
C GLN A 80 -1.77 9.91 -17.13
N VAL A 81 -2.80 9.08 -17.22
CA VAL A 81 -3.38 8.35 -16.08
C VAL A 81 -2.40 7.27 -15.61
N VAL A 82 -1.76 6.55 -16.53
CA VAL A 82 -0.70 5.57 -16.21
C VAL A 82 0.43 6.24 -15.43
N ASP A 83 0.93 7.37 -15.93
CA ASP A 83 2.05 8.10 -15.31
C ASP A 83 1.65 8.70 -13.95
N LEU A 84 0.44 9.26 -13.83
CA LEU A 84 -0.12 9.75 -12.57
C LEU A 84 -0.15 8.65 -11.50
N ARG A 85 -0.72 7.49 -11.84
CA ARG A 85 -0.87 6.37 -10.89
C ARG A 85 0.49 5.78 -10.51
N ALA A 86 1.42 5.66 -11.46
CA ALA A 86 2.78 5.25 -11.18
C ALA A 86 3.48 6.23 -10.21
N GLY A 87 3.26 7.53 -10.39
CA GLY A 87 3.74 8.58 -9.48
C GLY A 87 3.16 8.43 -8.06
N ILE A 88 1.85 8.21 -7.94
CA ILE A 88 1.17 8.00 -6.65
C ILE A 88 1.73 6.77 -5.91
N LEU A 89 1.92 5.66 -6.64
CA LEU A 89 2.46 4.41 -6.08
C LEU A 89 3.94 4.51 -5.70
N ALA A 90 4.71 5.41 -6.32
CA ALA A 90 6.13 5.59 -6.04
C ALA A 90 6.94 4.27 -6.04
N GLY A 91 6.63 3.37 -6.97
CA GLY A 91 7.28 2.06 -7.12
C GLY A 91 6.65 0.90 -6.33
N GLN A 92 5.57 1.14 -5.58
CA GLN A 92 4.74 0.06 -5.02
C GLN A 92 4.07 -0.76 -6.13
N ASP A 93 3.95 -2.08 -5.93
CA ASP A 93 3.34 -2.97 -6.91
C ASP A 93 1.81 -2.75 -6.98
N PRO A 94 1.25 -2.39 -8.15
CA PRO A 94 -0.19 -2.21 -8.30
C PRO A 94 -1.01 -3.50 -8.10
N ALA A 95 -0.38 -4.68 -8.07
CA ALA A 95 -1.04 -5.93 -7.69
C ALA A 95 -1.26 -6.07 -6.18
N ASP A 96 -0.40 -5.43 -5.37
CA ASP A 96 -0.47 -5.46 -3.90
C ASP A 96 -1.20 -4.21 -3.33
N PHE A 97 -1.23 -3.11 -4.09
CA PHE A 97 -1.78 -1.83 -3.65
C PHE A 97 -2.81 -1.27 -4.62
N SER A 98 -4.01 -0.96 -4.10
CA SER A 98 -5.08 -0.29 -4.84
C SER A 98 -5.09 1.21 -4.57
N ILE A 99 -5.39 2.01 -5.60
CA ILE A 99 -5.62 3.45 -5.48
C ILE A 99 -7.13 3.73 -5.54
N THR A 100 -7.62 4.55 -4.61
CA THR A 100 -8.95 5.18 -4.65
C THR A 100 -8.79 6.70 -4.71
N PHE A 101 -9.74 7.38 -5.35
CA PHE A 101 -9.73 8.84 -5.45
C PHE A 101 -10.88 9.45 -4.64
N HIS A 102 -10.64 10.64 -4.09
CA HIS A 102 -11.54 11.34 -3.19
C HIS A 102 -11.43 12.85 -3.45
N GLU A 103 -12.52 13.60 -3.26
CA GLU A 103 -12.51 15.07 -3.41
C GLU A 103 -11.73 15.78 -2.31
N THR A 104 -11.65 15.16 -1.12
CA THR A 104 -11.04 15.76 0.06
C THR A 104 -10.00 14.84 0.69
N GLN A 105 -8.99 15.44 1.32
CA GLN A 105 -7.98 14.71 2.08
C GLN A 105 -8.61 13.93 3.24
N GLU A 106 -9.58 14.51 3.95
CA GLU A 106 -10.30 13.82 5.03
C GLU A 106 -11.06 12.58 4.50
N GLY A 107 -11.67 12.69 3.33
CA GLY A 107 -12.30 11.55 2.64
C GLY A 107 -11.30 10.42 2.34
N ALA A 108 -10.11 10.78 1.84
CA ALA A 108 -9.04 9.81 1.57
C ALA A 108 -8.51 9.14 2.86
N GLU A 109 -8.30 9.90 3.93
CA GLU A 109 -7.79 9.38 5.21
C GLU A 109 -8.82 8.48 5.93
N THR A 110 -10.11 8.76 5.76
CA THR A 110 -11.20 7.99 6.39
C THR A 110 -11.79 6.90 5.48
N GLY A 111 -11.38 6.83 4.22
CA GLY A 111 -11.93 5.90 3.22
C GLY A 111 -13.38 6.21 2.84
N THR A 112 -13.82 7.46 2.93
CA THR A 112 -15.19 7.89 2.62
C THR A 112 -15.24 8.77 1.37
N GLY A 113 -16.40 8.82 0.71
CA GLY A 113 -16.59 9.64 -0.49
C GLY A 113 -15.68 9.24 -1.65
N ILE A 114 -15.52 7.93 -1.88
CA ILE A 114 -14.79 7.41 -3.05
C ILE A 114 -15.47 7.91 -4.32
N ILE A 115 -14.68 8.49 -5.22
CA ILE A 115 -15.12 8.89 -6.55
C ILE A 115 -15.25 7.64 -7.43
N THR A 116 -16.39 7.53 -8.11
CA THR A 116 -16.61 6.54 -9.18
C THR A 116 -16.44 7.20 -10.54
N PHE A 117 -15.87 6.48 -11.50
CA PHE A 117 -15.60 7.02 -12.84
C PHE A 117 -16.65 6.57 -13.88
N PRO A 118 -16.90 7.39 -14.91
CA PRO A 118 -16.36 8.74 -15.11
C PRO A 118 -16.91 9.77 -14.09
N TYR A 119 -16.10 10.77 -13.73
CA TYR A 119 -16.41 11.81 -12.74
C TYR A 119 -16.38 13.19 -13.38
N VAL A 120 -17.42 14.00 -13.20
CA VAL A 120 -17.47 15.40 -13.65
C VAL A 120 -17.34 16.29 -12.42
N ASN A 121 -16.39 17.23 -12.48
CA ASN A 121 -16.09 18.14 -11.36
C ASN A 121 -17.04 19.34 -11.27
#